data_AF-A0A7Y8MEN1-F1
#
_entry.id   AF-A0A7Y8MEN1-F1
#
_cell.length_a   1.000
_cell.length_b   1.000
_cell.length_c   1.000
_cell.angle_alpha   90.00
_cell.angle_beta   90.00
_cell.angle_gamma   90.00
#
_symmetry.space_group_name_H-M   'P 1'
#
loop_
_entity.id
_entity.type
_entity.pdbx_description
1 polymer ?
#
loop_
_entity_poly.entity_id
_entity_poly.type
_entity_poly.pdbx_seq_one_letter_code
_entity_poly.pdbx_strand_id
1 'polypeptide(L)'
;MILSPSSPALIGAPDPRGKPLARRTLLQAALAGLAAPIPAFAQDLSQAAPLFLELVDPYTEETRARGPRRAAPFTARFRHLGRRLDFVAARHDVAPEGETFRAIRAAFTRLEPRVVILEGFPTAWGYSPQRMRDLLAAAEAGGPLDSYLRGEPGYAMRLALSGGVRFIGGEPASHDVDQGLYAMGYAREDIAGVKMLQWLPQGRVAGEFDAAADPRLADYLDRAAARVAADFQPQIPYSRAAYEAWHERQFGRSVHADPELFQRLDPSRAGRAAEISRAMTLLRDRHLYALIIATLVPAARTLVVYGSAHYITLRRALEAVLGRPRYV
;
A
#
# COMPACT_ATOMS: atom_id res chain seq x y z
N MET A 1 -14.77 -29.66 10.06
CA MET A 1 -16.23 -29.64 10.19
C MET A 1 -16.58 -28.61 11.26
N ILE A 2 -16.71 -27.34 10.87
CA ILE A 2 -17.17 -26.25 11.73
C ILE A 2 -18.05 -25.36 10.85
N LEU A 3 -19.25 -25.10 11.36
CA LEU A 3 -20.41 -24.56 10.66
C LEU A 3 -20.27 -23.06 10.42
N SER A 4 -20.66 -22.64 9.21
CA SER A 4 -20.78 -21.25 8.80
C SER A 4 -22.21 -20.76 9.11
N PRO A 5 -22.40 -19.59 9.73
CA PRO A 5 -23.71 -18.97 9.79
C PRO A 5 -23.91 -18.04 8.59
N SER A 6 -24.86 -18.44 7.73
CA SER A 6 -25.41 -17.63 6.65
C SER A 6 -26.20 -16.44 7.22
N SER A 7 -26.03 -15.25 6.64
CA SER A 7 -27.02 -14.17 6.72
C SER A 7 -27.13 -13.45 5.37
N PRO A 8 -28.33 -13.03 4.99
CA PRO A 8 -28.66 -12.68 3.60
C PRO A 8 -28.22 -11.26 3.23
N ALA A 9 -27.82 -11.13 1.97
CA ALA A 9 -27.54 -9.86 1.31
C ALA A 9 -28.82 -9.04 1.10
N LEU A 10 -28.77 -7.76 1.47
CA LEU A 10 -29.62 -6.71 0.91
C LEU A 10 -28.72 -5.78 0.09
N ILE A 11 -28.58 -6.09 -1.20
CA ILE A 11 -27.99 -5.19 -2.19
C ILE A 11 -29.15 -4.49 -2.89
N GLY A 12 -29.41 -3.24 -2.52
CA GLY A 12 -30.23 -2.33 -3.32
C GLY A 12 -29.44 -1.89 -4.55
N ALA A 13 -30.02 -2.06 -5.74
CA ALA A 13 -29.45 -1.55 -6.98
C ALA A 13 -29.41 -0.01 -6.97
N PRO A 14 -28.35 0.63 -7.48
CA PRO A 14 -28.28 2.09 -7.55
C PRO A 14 -29.22 2.65 -8.64
N ASP A 15 -29.89 3.75 -8.29
CA ASP A 15 -30.73 4.55 -9.20
C ASP A 15 -29.87 5.17 -10.32
N PRO A 16 -30.15 4.88 -11.61
CA PRO A 16 -29.39 5.40 -12.74
C PRO A 16 -29.64 6.89 -13.05
N ARG A 17 -30.45 7.62 -12.25
CA ARG A 17 -30.80 9.03 -12.52
C ARG A 17 -30.13 10.08 -11.61
N GLY A 18 -29.12 9.70 -10.84
CA GLY A 18 -28.29 10.64 -10.08
C GLY A 18 -27.42 11.54 -10.99
N LYS A 19 -27.80 12.81 -11.16
CA LYS A 19 -27.11 13.80 -12.02
C LYS A 19 -25.60 13.93 -11.66
N PRO A 20 -24.65 13.64 -12.58
CA PRO A 20 -23.21 13.72 -12.33
C PRO A 20 -22.63 15.15 -12.28
N LEU A 21 -23.44 16.20 -12.53
CA LEU A 21 -22.94 17.57 -12.60
C LEU A 21 -22.43 18.15 -11.26
N ALA A 22 -23.01 17.75 -10.12
CA ALA A 22 -22.64 18.35 -8.83
C ALA A 22 -21.21 18.00 -8.38
N ARG A 23 -20.75 16.77 -8.65
CA ARG A 23 -19.40 16.31 -8.27
C ARG A 23 -18.29 17.02 -9.04
N ARG A 24 -18.51 17.28 -10.33
CA ARG A 24 -17.50 17.91 -11.20
C ARG A 24 -17.30 19.39 -10.84
N THR A 25 -18.38 20.10 -10.50
CA THR A 25 -18.32 21.50 -10.06
C THR A 25 -17.64 21.66 -8.71
N LEU A 26 -17.85 20.74 -7.76
CA LEU A 26 -17.18 20.77 -6.45
C LEU A 26 -15.68 20.49 -6.57
N LEU A 27 -15.28 19.51 -7.40
CA LEU A 27 -13.87 19.22 -7.65
C LEU A 27 -13.18 20.39 -8.38
N GLN A 28 -13.86 21.00 -9.36
CA GLN A 28 -13.33 22.18 -10.06
C GLN A 28 -13.25 23.41 -9.14
N ALA A 29 -14.22 23.63 -8.24
CA ALA A 29 -14.16 24.72 -7.27
C ALA A 29 -13.02 24.53 -6.24
N ALA A 30 -12.79 23.30 -5.78
CA ALA A 30 -11.67 22.96 -4.90
C ALA A 30 -10.30 23.10 -5.59
N LEU A 31 -10.22 22.80 -6.89
CA LEU A 31 -8.99 22.92 -7.69
C LEU A 31 -8.73 24.34 -8.19
N ALA A 32 -9.77 25.16 -8.42
CA ALA A 32 -9.66 26.51 -8.95
C ALA A 32 -9.43 27.60 -7.88
N GLY A 33 -9.55 27.27 -6.60
CA GLY A 33 -9.48 28.25 -5.51
C GLY A 33 -8.54 27.84 -4.37
N LEU A 34 -7.24 28.11 -4.51
CA LEU A 34 -6.25 28.03 -3.42
C LEU A 34 -6.45 29.11 -2.30
N ALA A 35 -7.62 29.74 -2.22
CA ALA A 35 -7.92 30.77 -1.22
C ALA A 35 -9.41 30.87 -0.81
N ALA A 36 -10.30 30.02 -1.32
CA ALA A 36 -11.70 30.05 -0.88
C ALA A 36 -11.89 29.21 0.40
N PRO A 37 -12.64 29.70 1.41
CA PRO A 37 -12.93 28.92 2.61
C PRO A 37 -13.70 27.65 2.22
N ILE A 38 -13.16 26.49 2.61
CA ILE A 38 -13.84 25.20 2.44
C ILE A 38 -15.20 25.28 3.16
N PRO A 39 -16.32 24.91 2.51
CA PRO A 39 -17.64 24.96 3.13
C PRO A 39 -17.67 24.24 4.49
N ALA A 40 -18.55 24.70 5.39
CA ALA A 40 -18.73 24.18 6.76
C ALA A 40 -18.95 22.65 6.88
N PHE A 41 -19.11 21.95 5.76
CA PHE A 41 -19.16 20.49 5.64
C PHE A 41 -17.84 19.77 5.99
N ALA A 42 -16.72 20.50 6.11
CA ALA A 42 -15.41 19.93 6.48
C ALA A 42 -15.24 19.57 7.98
N GLN A 43 -16.30 19.69 8.79
CA GLN A 43 -16.25 19.21 10.18
C GLN A 43 -16.20 17.68 10.25
N ASP A 44 -16.85 16.99 9.31
CA ASP A 44 -16.83 15.53 9.21
C ASP A 44 -16.01 15.06 8.00
N LEU A 45 -14.71 14.84 8.22
CA LEU A 45 -13.81 14.33 7.19
C LEU A 45 -14.24 12.97 6.61
N SER A 46 -15.06 12.19 7.34
CA SER A 46 -15.56 10.92 6.81
C SER A 46 -16.42 11.11 5.56
N GLN A 47 -17.12 12.24 5.45
CA GLN A 47 -17.90 12.60 4.26
C GLN A 47 -17.04 13.20 3.13
N ALA A 48 -15.86 13.73 3.47
CA ALA A 48 -14.91 14.27 2.50
C ALA A 48 -14.05 13.18 1.83
N ALA A 49 -13.86 12.02 2.49
CA ALA A 49 -12.99 10.96 1.97
C ALA A 49 -13.37 10.49 0.55
N PRO A 50 -14.65 10.21 0.22
CA PRO A 50 -15.01 9.79 -1.14
C PRO A 50 -14.82 10.89 -2.20
N LEU A 51 -14.83 12.16 -1.81
CA LEU A 51 -14.78 13.30 -2.74
C LEU A 51 -13.39 13.47 -3.36
N PHE A 52 -12.34 13.07 -2.65
CA PHE A 52 -10.95 13.26 -3.08
C PHE A 52 -10.23 11.96 -3.42
N LEU A 53 -10.94 10.82 -3.40
CA LEU A 53 -10.39 9.53 -3.81
C LEU A 53 -9.90 9.54 -5.27
N GLU A 54 -10.55 10.34 -6.11
CA GLU A 54 -10.15 10.56 -7.51
C GLU A 54 -8.87 11.41 -7.66
N LEU A 55 -8.38 12.02 -6.57
CA LEU A 55 -7.11 12.74 -6.55
C LEU A 55 -5.93 11.84 -6.15
N VAL A 56 -6.16 10.57 -5.84
CA VAL A 56 -5.10 9.58 -5.70
C VAL A 56 -4.60 9.23 -7.09
N ASP A 57 -3.36 9.64 -7.39
CA ASP A 57 -2.77 9.46 -8.71
C ASP A 57 -2.21 8.03 -8.85
N PRO A 58 -2.28 7.41 -10.05
CA PRO A 58 -1.48 6.22 -10.31
C PRO A 58 0.02 6.56 -10.26
N TYR A 59 0.85 5.60 -9.85
CA TYR A 59 2.30 5.80 -9.87
C TYR A 59 2.81 5.75 -11.32
N THR A 60 3.28 6.89 -11.82
CA THR A 60 3.85 7.07 -13.16
C THR A 60 5.09 7.95 -13.07
N GLU A 61 5.87 8.02 -14.15
CA GLU A 61 6.98 8.98 -14.27
C GLU A 61 6.53 10.44 -14.07
N GLU A 62 5.35 10.79 -14.60
CA GLU A 62 4.77 12.12 -14.42
C GLU A 62 4.43 12.37 -12.94
N THR A 63 3.73 11.43 -12.29
CA THR A 63 3.39 11.54 -10.87
C THR A 63 4.65 11.65 -10.02
N ARG A 64 5.69 10.86 -10.33
CA ARG A 64 7.00 10.91 -9.69
C ARG A 64 7.68 12.27 -9.85
N ALA A 65 7.67 12.83 -11.06
CA ALA A 65 8.25 14.15 -11.34
C ALA A 65 7.53 15.29 -10.61
N ARG A 66 6.23 15.15 -10.35
CA ARG A 66 5.43 16.08 -9.53
C ARG A 66 5.61 15.87 -8.02
N GLY A 67 6.30 14.82 -7.60
CA GLY A 67 6.60 14.52 -6.20
C GLY A 67 7.44 15.61 -5.51
N PRO A 68 7.67 15.48 -4.20
CA PRO A 68 8.60 16.36 -3.50
C PRO A 68 9.99 16.28 -4.14
N ARG A 69 10.67 17.42 -4.29
CA ARG A 69 12.08 17.46 -4.74
C ARG A 69 13.06 16.83 -3.74
N ARG A 70 12.59 16.49 -2.53
CA ARG A 70 13.39 15.88 -1.48
C ARG A 70 13.44 14.37 -1.68
N ALA A 71 14.65 13.81 -1.71
CA ALA A 71 14.85 12.38 -1.76
C ALA A 71 14.33 11.69 -0.49
N ALA A 72 13.85 10.46 -0.63
CA ALA A 72 13.49 9.62 0.51
C ALA A 72 14.76 9.20 1.29
N PRO A 73 14.68 9.09 2.63
CA PRO A 73 13.48 9.28 3.42
C PRO A 73 13.22 10.74 3.81
N PHE A 74 11.94 11.10 3.96
CA PHE A 74 11.50 12.39 4.51
C PHE A 74 10.19 12.24 5.27
N THR A 75 9.84 13.21 6.12
CA THR A 75 8.50 13.27 6.71
C THR A 75 7.70 14.43 6.13
N ALA A 76 6.54 14.13 5.54
CA ALA A 76 5.55 15.14 5.16
C ALA A 76 4.59 15.37 6.32
N ARG A 77 4.52 16.61 6.81
CA ARG A 77 3.73 16.95 8.01
C ARG A 77 2.55 17.84 7.66
N PHE A 78 1.36 17.39 8.01
CA PHE A 78 0.12 18.12 7.80
C PHE A 78 -0.50 18.53 9.13
N ARG A 79 -1.06 19.74 9.14
CA ARG A 79 -1.81 20.28 10.28
C ARG A 79 -3.02 21.04 9.76
N HIS A 80 -4.22 20.56 10.08
CA HIS A 80 -5.46 21.18 9.65
C HIS A 80 -6.56 20.99 10.69
N LEU A 81 -7.18 22.09 11.16
CA LEU A 81 -8.29 22.07 12.11
C LEU A 81 -8.06 21.14 13.32
N GLY A 82 -6.89 21.24 13.95
CA GLY A 82 -6.51 20.43 15.12
C GLY A 82 -6.10 18.98 14.82
N ARG A 83 -6.19 18.52 13.56
CA ARG A 83 -5.74 17.20 13.12
C ARG A 83 -4.27 17.25 12.73
N ARG A 84 -3.52 16.21 13.08
CA ARG A 84 -2.09 16.12 12.81
C ARG A 84 -1.76 14.78 12.14
N LEU A 85 -1.12 14.85 10.98
CA LEU A 85 -0.60 13.71 10.24
C LEU A 85 0.88 13.92 9.98
N ASP A 86 1.71 12.97 10.40
CA ASP A 86 3.07 12.83 9.89
C ASP A 86 3.09 11.58 9.00
N PHE A 87 3.45 11.75 7.72
CA PHE A 87 3.69 10.65 6.79
C PHE A 87 5.20 10.51 6.60
N VAL A 88 5.78 9.43 7.13
CA VAL A 88 7.18 9.09 6.89
C VAL A 88 7.26 8.34 5.57
N ALA A 89 7.73 9.05 4.54
CA ALA A 89 7.98 8.50 3.21
C ALA A 89 9.33 7.77 3.25
N ALA A 90 9.27 6.47 3.53
CA ALA A 90 10.44 5.63 3.76
C ALA A 90 11.20 5.30 2.47
N ARG A 91 12.52 5.12 2.62
CA ARG A 91 13.32 4.28 1.74
C ARG A 91 13.43 2.93 2.44
N HIS A 92 13.06 1.83 1.75
CA HIS A 92 13.19 0.50 2.33
C HIS A 92 14.64 0.24 2.73
N ASP A 93 14.83 -0.06 4.01
CA ASP A 93 16.13 -0.22 4.64
C ASP A 93 15.94 -1.15 5.83
N VAL A 94 16.97 -1.90 6.17
CA VAL A 94 16.99 -2.79 7.34
C VAL A 94 18.04 -2.37 8.37
N ALA A 95 18.83 -1.34 8.08
CA ALA A 95 19.83 -0.79 8.98
C ALA A 95 19.17 0.10 10.04
N PRO A 96 19.20 -0.26 11.35
CA PRO A 96 18.49 0.49 12.41
C PRO A 96 18.95 1.94 12.62
N GLU A 97 20.17 2.27 12.17
CA GLU A 97 20.73 3.63 12.18
C GLU A 97 20.56 4.39 10.85
N GLY A 98 19.91 3.74 9.89
CA GLY A 98 19.57 4.31 8.59
C GLY A 98 18.70 5.56 8.72
N GLU A 99 18.71 6.38 7.66
CA GLU A 99 17.95 7.64 7.61
C GLU A 99 16.45 7.42 7.84
N THR A 100 15.90 6.28 7.38
CA THR A 100 14.47 5.96 7.53
C THR A 100 14.12 5.77 9.00
N PHE A 101 14.93 5.02 9.74
CA PHE A 101 14.73 4.74 11.16
C PHE A 101 14.87 6.00 12.00
N ARG A 102 15.83 6.89 11.65
CA ARG A 102 15.94 8.23 12.25
C ARG A 102 14.71 9.09 12.00
N ALA A 103 14.17 9.08 10.78
CA ALA A 103 12.94 9.80 10.44
C ALA A 103 11.72 9.28 11.24
N ILE A 104 11.61 7.96 11.40
CA ILE A 104 10.55 7.32 12.22
C ILE A 104 10.67 7.76 13.68
N ARG A 105 11.86 7.63 14.31
CA ARG A 105 12.09 8.08 15.69
C ARG A 105 11.70 9.54 15.87
N ALA A 106 12.18 10.41 14.97
CA ALA A 106 11.87 11.84 15.01
C ALA A 106 10.37 12.12 14.84
N ALA A 107 9.66 11.33 14.04
CA ALA A 107 8.21 11.44 13.89
C ALA A 107 7.47 11.00 15.17
N PHE A 108 7.86 9.89 15.80
CA PHE A 108 7.28 9.46 17.09
C PHE A 108 7.45 10.52 18.19
N THR A 109 8.68 10.99 18.41
CA THR A 109 8.98 12.00 19.45
C THR A 109 8.21 13.30 19.23
N ARG A 110 8.09 13.75 17.98
CA ARG A 110 7.47 15.04 17.65
C ARG A 110 5.95 14.99 17.57
N LEU A 111 5.43 13.94 16.96
CA LEU A 111 4.00 13.79 16.72
C LEU A 111 3.28 13.28 17.97
N GLU A 112 3.94 12.41 18.75
CA GLU A 112 3.34 11.62 19.83
C GLU A 112 2.08 10.90 19.32
N PRO A 113 2.21 9.99 18.34
CA PRO A 113 1.06 9.43 17.66
C PRO A 113 0.11 8.72 18.64
N ARG A 114 -1.19 8.80 18.36
CA ARG A 114 -2.24 7.98 19.02
C ARG A 114 -2.55 6.72 18.23
N VAL A 115 -2.21 6.74 16.94
CA VAL A 115 -2.35 5.62 16.01
C VAL A 115 -1.21 5.65 15.01
N VAL A 116 -0.72 4.48 14.66
CA VAL A 116 0.30 4.29 13.61
C VAL A 116 -0.27 3.40 12.52
N ILE A 117 -0.22 3.83 11.26
CA ILE A 117 -0.59 3.02 10.10
C ILE A 117 0.70 2.49 9.46
N LEU A 118 0.77 1.18 9.27
CA LEU A 118 1.97 0.45 8.83
C LEU A 118 1.76 -0.27 7.49
N GLU A 119 2.81 -0.31 6.67
CA GLU A 119 2.86 -1.08 5.42
C GLU A 119 2.97 -2.58 5.68
N GLY A 120 2.48 -3.40 4.75
CA GLY A 120 2.81 -4.83 4.68
C GLY A 120 1.82 -5.80 5.33
N PHE A 121 0.73 -5.34 5.94
CA PHE A 121 -0.36 -6.23 6.37
C PHE A 121 -1.75 -5.58 6.33
N PRO A 122 -2.83 -6.38 6.24
CA PRO A 122 -4.18 -5.88 6.03
C PRO A 122 -4.75 -5.08 7.20
N THR A 123 -5.50 -4.02 6.89
CA THR A 123 -6.32 -3.26 7.85
C THR A 123 -7.36 -4.13 8.55
N ALA A 124 -7.90 -5.13 7.85
CA ALA A 124 -8.91 -6.05 8.37
C ALA A 124 -8.44 -6.87 9.59
N TRP A 125 -7.12 -6.93 9.86
CA TRP A 125 -6.59 -7.57 11.07
C TRP A 125 -6.83 -6.73 12.34
N GLY A 126 -7.33 -5.51 12.21
CA GLY A 126 -7.68 -4.63 13.31
C GLY A 126 -6.49 -3.94 13.95
N TYR A 127 -6.72 -3.33 15.12
CA TYR A 127 -5.68 -2.62 15.86
C TYR A 127 -4.77 -3.57 16.64
N SER A 128 -3.47 -3.37 16.47
CA SER A 128 -2.39 -4.09 17.12
C SER A 128 -2.59 -5.60 17.08
N PRO A 129 -2.81 -6.22 15.91
CA PRO A 129 -3.22 -7.62 15.81
C PRO A 129 -2.30 -8.57 16.59
N GLN A 130 -2.90 -9.54 17.29
CA GLN A 130 -2.16 -10.48 18.17
C GLN A 130 -1.01 -11.17 17.43
N ARG A 131 -1.25 -11.65 16.21
CA ARG A 131 -0.22 -12.28 15.36
C ARG A 131 1.02 -11.41 15.18
N MET A 132 0.86 -10.10 14.99
CA MET A 132 2.01 -9.20 14.81
C MET A 132 2.75 -8.95 16.13
N ARG A 133 2.02 -8.92 17.24
CA ARG A 133 2.62 -8.87 18.59
C ARG A 133 3.43 -10.13 18.88
N ASP A 134 2.89 -11.30 18.57
CA ASP A 134 3.56 -12.59 18.78
C ASP A 134 4.82 -12.70 17.94
N LEU A 135 4.75 -12.31 16.66
CA LEU A 135 5.90 -12.27 15.76
C LEU A 135 7.02 -11.38 16.30
N LEU A 136 6.66 -10.21 16.84
CA LEU A 136 7.64 -9.32 17.44
C LEU A 136 8.22 -9.88 18.75
N ALA A 137 7.38 -10.41 19.63
CA ALA A 137 7.83 -11.00 20.89
C ALA A 137 8.76 -12.19 20.67
N ALA A 138 8.45 -13.04 19.68
CA ALA A 138 9.31 -14.14 19.28
C ALA A 138 10.68 -13.65 18.76
N ALA A 139 10.69 -12.58 17.96
CA ALA A 139 11.93 -11.96 17.48
C ALA A 139 12.77 -11.35 18.63
N GLU A 140 12.13 -10.71 19.61
CA GLU A 140 12.79 -10.14 20.79
C GLU A 140 13.33 -11.23 21.73
N ALA A 141 12.72 -12.41 21.75
CA ALA A 141 13.20 -13.59 22.47
C ALA A 141 14.36 -14.33 21.76
N GLY A 142 14.96 -13.74 20.72
CA GLY A 142 16.06 -14.34 19.97
C GLY A 142 15.62 -15.29 18.85
N GLY A 143 14.33 -15.31 18.52
CA GLY A 143 13.80 -16.02 17.35
C GLY A 143 14.27 -15.40 16.03
N PRO A 144 14.05 -16.09 14.90
CA PRO A 144 14.42 -15.57 13.59
C PRO A 144 13.65 -14.28 13.28
N LEU A 145 14.38 -13.21 12.99
CA LEU A 145 13.82 -11.96 12.49
C LEU A 145 13.53 -12.11 11.00
N ASP A 146 12.26 -12.10 10.60
CA ASP A 146 11.90 -11.84 9.20
C ASP A 146 12.44 -10.46 8.78
N SER A 147 12.87 -10.34 7.52
CA SER A 147 13.13 -9.08 6.81
C SER A 147 12.10 -8.00 7.11
N TYR A 148 10.79 -8.33 7.16
CA TYR A 148 9.73 -7.39 7.52
C TYR A 148 9.91 -6.80 8.93
N LEU A 149 10.21 -7.65 9.92
CA LEU A 149 10.41 -7.20 11.31
C LEU A 149 11.69 -6.39 11.47
N ARG A 150 12.70 -6.62 10.61
CA ARG A 150 13.93 -5.81 10.55
C ARG A 150 13.72 -4.46 9.86
N GLY A 151 12.78 -4.39 8.94
CA GLY A 151 12.49 -3.20 8.14
C GLY A 151 11.77 -2.10 8.90
N GLU A 152 11.43 -1.04 8.16
CA GLU A 152 10.77 0.15 8.70
C GLU A 152 9.42 -0.11 9.40
N PRO A 153 8.53 -1.00 8.94
CA PRO A 153 7.23 -1.19 9.59
C PRO A 153 7.41 -1.96 10.90
N GLY A 154 8.31 -2.96 10.92
CA GLY A 154 8.68 -3.70 12.13
C GLY A 154 9.30 -2.81 13.20
N TYR A 155 10.12 -1.85 12.81
CA TYR A 155 10.69 -0.87 13.73
C TYR A 155 9.65 0.11 14.29
N ALA A 156 8.79 0.66 13.42
CA ALA A 156 7.70 1.53 13.86
C ALA A 156 6.70 0.80 14.78
N MET A 157 6.45 -0.49 14.53
CA MET A 157 5.64 -1.34 15.40
C MET A 157 6.24 -1.49 16.80
N ARG A 158 7.57 -1.70 16.91
CA ARG A 158 8.28 -1.73 18.20
C ARG A 158 8.09 -0.44 18.98
N LEU A 159 8.32 0.70 18.34
CA LEU A 159 8.13 2.02 18.97
C LEU A 159 6.69 2.26 19.40
N ALA A 160 5.72 1.83 18.59
CA ALA A 160 4.31 1.94 18.94
C ALA A 160 3.99 1.12 20.20
N LEU A 161 4.39 -0.14 20.26
CA LEU A 161 4.15 -1.01 21.40
C LEU A 161 4.86 -0.52 22.67
N SER A 162 6.13 -0.10 22.58
CA SER A 162 6.86 0.45 23.73
C SER A 162 6.24 1.74 24.28
N GLY A 163 5.57 2.52 23.42
CA GLY A 163 4.89 3.76 23.78
C GLY A 163 3.41 3.60 24.14
N GLY A 164 2.87 2.37 24.19
CA GLY A 164 1.44 2.14 24.41
C GLY A 164 0.54 2.69 23.29
N VAL A 165 1.09 2.89 22.09
CA VAL A 165 0.40 3.40 20.91
C VAL A 165 -0.16 2.23 20.10
N ARG A 166 -1.43 2.33 19.70
CA ARG A 166 -2.06 1.33 18.82
C ARG A 166 -1.52 1.48 17.40
N PHE A 167 -1.34 0.37 16.70
CA PHE A 167 -0.97 0.37 15.28
C PHE A 167 -2.01 -0.40 14.45
N ILE A 168 -2.08 -0.17 13.15
CA ILE A 168 -2.99 -0.87 12.23
C ILE A 168 -2.30 -1.07 10.88
N GLY A 169 -2.63 -2.16 10.20
CA GLY A 169 -2.15 -2.40 8.84
C GLY A 169 -2.85 -1.44 7.87
N GLY A 170 -2.13 -0.92 6.89
CA GLY A 170 -2.71 -0.04 5.87
C GLY A 170 -2.96 -0.72 4.53
N GLU A 171 -2.74 -2.03 4.42
CA GLU A 171 -3.04 -2.75 3.18
C GLU A 171 -4.54 -3.10 3.10
N PRO A 172 -5.15 -3.08 1.91
CA PRO A 172 -6.40 -3.80 1.67
C PRO A 172 -6.18 -5.31 1.82
N ALA A 173 -7.25 -6.10 1.93
CA ALA A 173 -7.09 -7.54 1.81
C ALA A 173 -6.72 -7.90 0.35
N SER A 174 -5.91 -8.96 0.16
CA SER A 174 -5.46 -9.39 -1.17
C SER A 174 -6.64 -9.62 -2.14
N HIS A 175 -7.73 -10.21 -1.63
CA HIS A 175 -8.93 -10.44 -2.43
C HIS A 175 -9.61 -9.15 -2.89
N ASP A 176 -9.59 -8.07 -2.11
CA ASP A 176 -10.18 -6.78 -2.49
C ASP A 176 -9.42 -6.17 -3.68
N VAL A 177 -8.09 -6.30 -3.68
CA VAL A 177 -7.25 -5.85 -4.79
C VAL A 177 -7.55 -6.66 -6.04
N ASP A 178 -7.66 -7.98 -5.93
CA ASP A 178 -7.98 -8.86 -7.06
C ASP A 178 -9.34 -8.52 -7.67
N GLN A 179 -10.37 -8.35 -6.83
CA GLN A 179 -11.71 -7.95 -7.30
C GLN A 179 -11.69 -6.58 -7.99
N GLY A 180 -10.91 -5.63 -7.45
CA GLY A 180 -10.69 -4.34 -8.09
C GLY A 180 -10.06 -4.46 -9.48
N LEU A 181 -9.09 -5.36 -9.66
CA LEU A 181 -8.46 -5.61 -10.96
C LEU A 181 -9.41 -6.32 -11.94
N TYR A 182 -10.24 -7.27 -11.48
CA TYR A 182 -11.25 -7.89 -12.35
C TYR A 182 -12.28 -6.86 -12.84
N ALA A 183 -12.71 -5.95 -11.96
CA ALA A 183 -13.63 -4.87 -12.32
C ALA A 183 -13.02 -3.91 -13.36
N MET A 184 -11.68 -3.83 -13.45
CA MET A 184 -10.95 -3.10 -14.48
C MET A 184 -10.73 -3.92 -15.77
N GLY A 185 -11.21 -5.16 -15.83
CA GLY A 185 -11.11 -6.02 -17.01
C GLY A 185 -9.76 -6.75 -17.15
N TYR A 186 -8.96 -6.85 -16.09
CA TYR A 186 -7.72 -7.63 -16.12
C TYR A 186 -8.02 -9.13 -16.03
N ALA A 187 -7.31 -9.92 -16.85
CA ALA A 187 -7.42 -11.37 -16.84
C ALA A 187 -6.81 -11.96 -15.56
N ARG A 188 -7.39 -13.06 -15.06
CA ARG A 188 -6.93 -13.73 -13.85
C ARG A 188 -5.50 -14.23 -13.99
N GLU A 189 -5.13 -14.80 -15.14
CA GLU A 189 -3.77 -15.28 -15.36
C GLU A 189 -2.75 -14.13 -15.33
N ASP A 190 -3.10 -12.95 -15.86
CA ASP A 190 -2.21 -11.79 -15.83
C ASP A 190 -1.98 -11.28 -14.41
N ILE A 191 -3.03 -11.21 -13.60
CA ILE A 191 -2.93 -10.80 -12.20
C ILE A 191 -2.07 -11.81 -11.41
N ALA A 192 -2.28 -13.11 -11.63
CA ALA A 192 -1.48 -14.16 -11.00
C ALA A 192 0.01 -14.08 -11.41
N GLY A 193 0.29 -13.84 -12.69
CA GLY A 193 1.64 -13.62 -13.20
C GLY A 193 2.33 -12.40 -12.59
N VAL A 194 1.60 -11.29 -12.46
CA VAL A 194 2.12 -10.07 -11.82
C VAL A 194 2.34 -10.27 -10.32
N LYS A 195 1.45 -11.00 -9.63
CA LYS A 195 1.67 -11.39 -8.24
C LYS A 195 2.94 -12.22 -8.09
N MET A 196 3.22 -13.19 -8.97
CA MET A 196 4.49 -13.93 -8.94
C MET A 196 5.71 -12.99 -9.06
N LEU A 197 5.69 -12.05 -10.01
CA LEU A 197 6.75 -11.06 -10.16
C LEU A 197 6.95 -10.22 -8.89
N GLN A 198 5.88 -9.94 -8.13
CA GLN A 198 5.96 -9.22 -6.85
C GLN A 198 6.71 -9.95 -5.75
N TRP A 199 6.82 -11.28 -5.79
CA TRP A 199 7.51 -12.10 -4.80
C TRP A 199 9.02 -12.24 -5.08
N LEU A 200 9.43 -12.14 -6.34
CA LEU A 200 10.83 -12.39 -6.74
C LEU A 200 11.84 -11.48 -6.02
N PRO A 201 11.61 -10.16 -5.87
CA PRO A 201 12.55 -9.31 -5.14
C PRO A 201 12.74 -9.74 -3.68
N GLN A 202 11.68 -10.18 -2.99
CA GLN A 202 11.78 -10.62 -1.59
C GLN A 202 12.53 -11.95 -1.48
N GLY A 203 12.27 -12.91 -2.39
CA GLY A 203 13.03 -14.15 -2.44
C GLY A 203 14.53 -13.91 -2.64
N ARG A 204 14.88 -12.96 -3.51
CA ARG A 204 16.27 -12.54 -3.73
C ARG A 204 16.88 -11.86 -2.49
N VAL A 205 16.18 -10.93 -1.87
CA VAL A 205 16.65 -10.24 -0.64
C VAL A 205 16.79 -11.22 0.53
N ALA A 206 15.97 -12.26 0.58
CA ALA A 206 16.05 -13.33 1.55
C ALA A 206 17.18 -14.34 1.27
N GLY A 207 17.88 -14.23 0.13
CA GLY A 207 18.97 -15.12 -0.27
C GLY A 207 18.49 -16.49 -0.76
N GLU A 208 17.21 -16.64 -1.12
CA GLU A 208 16.67 -17.89 -1.64
C GLU A 208 17.21 -18.21 -3.05
N PHE A 209 17.54 -17.16 -3.82
CA PHE A 209 18.21 -17.22 -5.12
C PHE A 209 18.85 -15.86 -5.44
N ASP A 210 19.89 -15.83 -6.28
CA ASP A 210 20.65 -14.59 -6.54
C ASP A 210 20.32 -13.89 -7.86
N ALA A 211 19.95 -14.67 -8.88
CA ALA A 211 19.72 -14.21 -10.25
C ALA A 211 18.74 -15.11 -10.99
N ALA A 212 18.32 -14.68 -12.19
CA ALA A 212 17.43 -15.46 -13.06
C ALA A 212 17.98 -16.86 -13.39
N ALA A 213 19.29 -16.97 -13.62
CA ALA A 213 19.94 -18.24 -13.97
C ALA A 213 20.25 -19.14 -12.75
N ASP A 214 19.90 -18.72 -11.52
CA ASP A 214 20.14 -19.51 -10.33
C ASP A 214 19.20 -20.74 -10.31
N PRO A 215 19.73 -21.99 -10.23
CA PRO A 215 18.89 -23.18 -10.24
C PRO A 215 17.89 -23.22 -9.06
N ARG A 216 18.17 -22.54 -7.94
CA ARG A 216 17.25 -22.44 -6.79
C ARG A 216 15.98 -21.64 -7.11
N LEU A 217 15.98 -20.85 -8.18
CA LEU A 217 14.81 -20.09 -8.62
C LEU A 217 13.65 -21.04 -8.94
N ALA A 218 13.90 -22.22 -9.51
CA ALA A 218 12.84 -23.16 -9.86
C ALA A 218 12.02 -23.59 -8.62
N ASP A 219 12.70 -23.98 -7.54
CA ASP A 219 12.07 -24.37 -6.27
C ASP A 219 11.34 -23.19 -5.62
N TYR A 220 11.90 -21.98 -5.75
CA TYR A 220 11.25 -20.75 -5.29
C TYR A 220 9.93 -20.52 -6.04
N LEU A 221 9.95 -20.64 -7.37
CA LEU A 221 8.77 -20.45 -8.20
C LEU A 221 7.67 -21.47 -7.91
N ASP A 222 8.01 -22.71 -7.58
CA ASP A 222 7.02 -23.71 -7.15
C ASP A 222 6.31 -23.29 -5.87
N ARG A 223 7.06 -22.85 -4.85
CA ARG A 223 6.47 -22.36 -3.59
C ARG A 223 5.65 -21.10 -3.80
N ALA A 224 6.15 -20.15 -4.59
CA ALA A 224 5.45 -18.91 -4.89
C ALA A 224 4.15 -19.17 -5.68
N ALA A 225 4.17 -20.10 -6.64
CA ALA A 225 2.99 -20.46 -7.41
C ALA A 225 1.92 -21.12 -6.53
N ALA A 226 2.33 -22.03 -5.64
CA ALA A 226 1.41 -22.64 -4.66
C ALA A 226 0.77 -21.57 -3.74
N ARG A 227 1.54 -20.58 -3.31
CA ARG A 227 1.03 -19.46 -2.52
C ARG A 227 0.03 -18.60 -3.31
N VAL A 228 0.36 -18.25 -4.56
CA VAL A 228 -0.54 -17.49 -5.43
C VAL A 228 -1.84 -18.25 -5.66
N ALA A 229 -1.78 -19.57 -5.90
CA ALA A 229 -2.97 -20.42 -6.07
C ALA A 229 -3.86 -20.43 -4.81
N ALA A 230 -3.25 -20.46 -3.62
CA ALA A 230 -3.97 -20.47 -2.35
C ALA A 230 -4.59 -19.11 -1.99
N ASP A 231 -3.88 -18.01 -2.29
CA ASP A 231 -4.28 -16.65 -1.94
C ASP A 231 -5.35 -16.06 -2.89
N PHE A 232 -5.47 -16.58 -4.12
CA PHE A 232 -6.44 -16.11 -5.11
C PHE A 232 -7.88 -16.47 -4.74
N GLN A 233 -8.82 -15.55 -4.96
CA GLN A 233 -10.25 -15.78 -4.71
C GLN A 233 -11.12 -15.33 -5.91
N PRO A 234 -11.92 -16.22 -6.53
CA PRO A 234 -11.91 -17.67 -6.31
C PRO A 234 -10.57 -18.29 -6.69
N GLN A 235 -10.23 -19.43 -6.08
CA GLN A 235 -8.96 -20.12 -6.33
C GLN A 235 -8.80 -20.45 -7.82
N ILE A 236 -7.57 -20.32 -8.30
CA ILE A 236 -7.19 -20.68 -9.66
C ILE A 236 -6.16 -21.81 -9.62
N PRO A 237 -6.22 -22.80 -10.52
CA PRO A 237 -5.14 -23.77 -10.67
C PRO A 237 -3.93 -23.04 -11.26
N TYR A 238 -2.95 -22.72 -10.41
CA TYR A 238 -1.76 -21.98 -10.81
C TYR A 238 -0.50 -22.75 -10.40
N SER A 239 0.45 -22.84 -11.33
CA SER A 239 1.67 -23.65 -11.19
C SER A 239 2.89 -22.88 -11.71
N ARG A 240 4.10 -23.36 -11.40
CA ARG A 240 5.33 -22.84 -11.98
C ARG A 240 5.29 -22.85 -13.51
N ALA A 241 4.86 -23.96 -14.11
CA ALA A 241 4.75 -24.08 -15.57
C ALA A 241 3.78 -23.06 -16.17
N ALA A 242 2.64 -22.79 -15.50
CA ALA A 242 1.71 -21.75 -15.93
C ALA A 242 2.34 -20.35 -15.88
N TYR A 243 3.09 -20.06 -14.82
CA TYR A 243 3.82 -18.80 -14.68
C TYR A 243 4.94 -18.65 -15.72
N GLU A 244 5.75 -19.69 -15.95
CA GLU A 244 6.83 -19.69 -16.95
C GLU A 244 6.26 -19.45 -18.35
N ALA A 245 5.17 -20.15 -18.71
CA ALA A 245 4.47 -19.93 -19.97
C ALA A 245 3.87 -18.53 -20.08
N TRP A 246 3.31 -17.99 -19.00
CA TRP A 246 2.84 -16.61 -18.97
C TRP A 246 3.99 -15.61 -19.18
N HIS A 247 5.10 -15.79 -18.47
CA HIS A 247 6.28 -14.93 -18.57
C HIS A 247 6.84 -14.90 -20.00
N GLU A 248 7.00 -16.07 -20.62
CA GLU A 248 7.44 -16.21 -22.02
C GLU A 248 6.50 -15.46 -22.97
N ARG A 249 5.17 -15.60 -22.80
CA ARG A 249 4.20 -14.87 -23.63
C ARG A 249 4.27 -13.35 -23.44
N GLN A 250 4.50 -12.86 -22.23
CA GLN A 250 4.53 -11.43 -21.94
C GLN A 250 5.84 -10.76 -22.36
N PHE A 251 6.97 -11.45 -22.24
CA PHE A 251 8.29 -10.84 -22.39
C PHE A 251 9.15 -11.47 -23.50
N GLY A 252 8.64 -12.50 -24.19
CA GLY A 252 9.31 -13.19 -25.29
C GLY A 252 10.56 -13.94 -24.88
N ARG A 253 10.66 -14.36 -23.62
CA ARG A 253 11.81 -15.07 -23.06
C ARG A 253 11.49 -15.84 -21.78
N SER A 254 12.32 -16.84 -21.52
CA SER A 254 12.26 -17.66 -20.31
C SER A 254 12.59 -16.83 -19.07
N VAL A 255 11.89 -17.11 -17.97
CA VAL A 255 12.15 -16.51 -16.66
C VAL A 255 13.58 -16.76 -16.18
N HIS A 256 14.15 -17.93 -16.52
CA HIS A 256 15.51 -18.33 -16.13
C HIS A 256 16.61 -17.63 -16.94
N ALA A 257 16.24 -16.92 -18.00
CA ALA A 257 17.15 -16.23 -18.89
C ALA A 257 16.82 -14.72 -19.03
N ASP A 258 15.91 -14.18 -18.20
CA ASP A 258 15.55 -12.77 -18.29
C ASP A 258 16.49 -11.89 -17.45
N PRO A 259 17.40 -11.11 -18.08
CA PRO A 259 18.26 -10.19 -17.34
C PRO A 259 17.49 -9.05 -16.67
N GLU A 260 16.24 -8.80 -17.09
CA GLU A 260 15.41 -7.73 -16.56
C GLU A 260 14.31 -8.22 -15.60
N LEU A 261 14.41 -9.48 -15.15
CA LEU A 261 13.38 -10.17 -14.36
C LEU A 261 12.84 -9.31 -13.21
N PHE A 262 13.75 -8.69 -12.45
CA PHE A 262 13.41 -7.88 -11.27
C PHE A 262 12.89 -6.48 -11.60
N GLN A 263 13.07 -6.03 -12.85
CA GLN A 263 12.61 -4.73 -13.35
C GLN A 263 11.31 -4.86 -14.15
N ARG A 264 10.80 -6.07 -14.39
CA ARG A 264 9.53 -6.30 -15.14
C ARG A 264 8.30 -5.76 -14.43
N LEU A 265 8.36 -5.64 -13.09
CA LEU A 265 7.26 -5.13 -12.28
C LEU A 265 7.26 -3.59 -12.17
N ASP A 266 8.32 -2.91 -12.61
CA ASP A 266 8.43 -1.47 -12.41
C ASP A 266 7.22 -0.75 -13.04
N PRO A 267 6.37 -0.10 -12.22
CA PRO A 267 5.15 0.55 -12.70
C PRO A 267 5.41 1.72 -13.66
N SER A 268 6.63 2.23 -13.75
CA SER A 268 7.02 3.25 -14.72
C SER A 268 7.15 2.71 -16.16
N ARG A 269 7.28 1.39 -16.33
CA ARG A 269 7.52 0.77 -17.64
C ARG A 269 6.23 0.63 -18.46
N ALA A 270 6.40 0.25 -19.72
CA ALA A 270 5.31 -0.12 -20.60
C ALA A 270 4.97 -1.62 -20.50
N GLY A 271 3.79 -1.99 -20.99
CA GLY A 271 3.36 -3.39 -21.08
C GLY A 271 2.40 -3.79 -19.97
N ARG A 272 1.77 -4.96 -20.18
CA ARG A 272 0.65 -5.45 -19.37
C ARG A 272 0.97 -5.60 -17.89
N ALA A 273 2.16 -6.12 -17.57
CA ALA A 273 2.59 -6.30 -16.19
C ALA A 273 2.74 -4.97 -15.43
N ALA A 274 3.32 -3.95 -16.08
CA ALA A 274 3.47 -2.62 -15.50
C ALA A 274 2.11 -1.92 -15.35
N GLU A 275 1.19 -2.08 -16.30
CA GLU A 275 -0.19 -1.58 -16.20
C GLU A 275 -0.93 -2.16 -14.98
N ILE A 276 -0.87 -3.48 -14.80
CA ILE A 276 -1.48 -4.15 -13.64
C ILE A 276 -0.80 -3.72 -12.35
N SER A 277 0.53 -3.63 -12.30
CA SER A 277 1.26 -3.14 -11.12
C SER A 277 0.83 -1.72 -10.74
N ARG A 278 0.69 -0.81 -11.72
CA ARG A 278 0.14 0.54 -11.49
C ARG A 278 -1.28 0.49 -10.93
N ALA A 279 -2.15 -0.34 -11.49
CA ALA A 279 -3.53 -0.50 -11.03
C ALA A 279 -3.61 -1.07 -9.60
N MET A 280 -2.77 -2.06 -9.28
CA MET A 280 -2.64 -2.61 -7.93
C MET A 280 -2.22 -1.54 -6.91
N THR A 281 -1.18 -0.77 -7.23
CA THR A 281 -0.72 0.33 -6.37
C THR A 281 -1.80 1.39 -6.19
N LEU A 282 -2.52 1.76 -7.26
CA LEU A 282 -3.64 2.70 -7.17
C LEU A 282 -4.76 2.20 -6.24
N LEU A 283 -5.11 0.92 -6.30
CA LEU A 283 -6.11 0.32 -5.40
C LEU A 283 -5.65 0.35 -3.94
N ARG A 284 -4.39 -0.01 -3.68
CA ARG A 284 -3.77 0.05 -2.36
C ARG A 284 -3.74 1.48 -1.81
N ASP A 285 -3.36 2.46 -2.64
CA ASP A 285 -3.30 3.87 -2.25
C ASP A 285 -4.68 4.47 -1.98
N ARG A 286 -5.69 4.10 -2.77
CA ARG A 286 -7.07 4.52 -2.51
C ARG A 286 -7.57 4.00 -1.17
N HIS A 287 -7.27 2.75 -0.84
CA HIS A 287 -7.56 2.17 0.47
C HIS A 287 -6.81 2.89 1.59
N LEU A 288 -5.48 3.07 1.44
CA LEU A 288 -4.64 3.75 2.42
C LEU A 288 -5.10 5.20 2.66
N TYR A 289 -5.46 5.93 1.61
CA TYR A 289 -6.04 7.26 1.71
C TYR A 289 -7.30 7.25 2.58
N ALA A 290 -8.26 6.37 2.28
CA ALA A 290 -9.50 6.27 3.03
C ALA A 290 -9.23 5.94 4.51
N LEU A 291 -8.29 5.04 4.80
CA LEU A 291 -7.87 4.72 6.15
C LEU A 291 -7.23 5.91 6.87
N ILE A 292 -6.33 6.64 6.21
CA ILE A 292 -5.72 7.85 6.77
C ILE A 292 -6.82 8.83 7.19
N ILE A 293 -7.77 9.11 6.31
CA ILE A 293 -8.87 10.04 6.61
C ILE A 293 -9.74 9.51 7.77
N ALA A 294 -10.07 8.21 7.79
CA ALA A 294 -10.84 7.60 8.85
C ALA A 294 -10.14 7.64 10.22
N THR A 295 -8.81 7.63 10.26
CA THR A 295 -8.05 7.76 11.52
C THR A 295 -7.85 9.20 11.97
N LEU A 296 -8.11 10.21 11.13
CA LEU A 296 -7.95 11.64 11.42
C LEU A 296 -9.19 12.26 12.08
N VAL A 297 -9.71 11.62 13.12
CA VAL A 297 -10.75 12.20 14.00
C VAL A 297 -10.23 13.45 14.72
N PRO A 298 -11.09 14.37 15.21
CA PRO A 298 -10.63 15.54 15.98
C PRO A 298 -9.68 15.14 17.13
N ALA A 299 -8.59 15.87 17.30
CA ALA A 299 -7.48 15.58 18.22
C ALA A 299 -6.68 14.28 17.94
N ALA A 300 -6.88 13.62 16.79
CA ALA A 300 -6.04 12.53 16.34
C ALA A 300 -4.65 13.02 15.91
N ARG A 301 -3.65 12.21 16.25
CA ARG A 301 -2.26 12.34 15.85
C ARG A 301 -1.90 11.02 15.16
N THR A 302 -1.98 11.00 13.84
CA THR A 302 -1.77 9.79 13.03
C THR A 302 -0.36 9.82 12.45
N LEU A 303 0.39 8.75 12.69
CA LEU A 303 1.67 8.50 12.01
C LEU A 303 1.45 7.46 10.92
N VAL A 304 1.93 7.71 9.71
CA VAL A 304 1.95 6.73 8.62
C VAL A 304 3.40 6.41 8.31
N VAL A 305 3.75 5.13 8.23
CA VAL A 305 5.08 4.65 7.84
C VAL A 305 4.94 3.72 6.63
N TYR A 306 5.25 4.27 5.46
CA TYR A 306 5.07 3.63 4.15
C TYR A 306 6.21 4.04 3.20
N GLY A 307 6.46 3.23 2.18
CA GLY A 307 7.36 3.57 1.08
C GLY A 307 7.03 4.91 0.43
N SER A 308 8.07 5.66 0.04
CA SER A 308 7.91 7.01 -0.52
C SER A 308 7.05 7.09 -1.79
N ALA A 309 6.96 6.01 -2.56
CA ALA A 309 6.09 5.92 -3.73
C ALA A 309 4.60 6.14 -3.38
N HIS A 310 4.14 5.58 -2.25
CA HIS A 310 2.77 5.75 -1.76
C HIS A 310 2.49 7.20 -1.33
N TYR A 311 3.47 7.90 -0.74
CA TYR A 311 3.28 9.31 -0.45
C TYR A 311 3.09 10.15 -1.72
N ILE A 312 3.86 9.85 -2.77
CA ILE A 312 3.83 10.57 -4.05
C ILE A 312 2.43 10.49 -4.69
N THR A 313 1.82 9.30 -4.72
CA THR A 313 0.48 9.07 -5.28
C THR A 313 -0.63 9.69 -4.44
N LEU A 314 -0.48 9.68 -3.11
CA LEU A 314 -1.44 10.23 -2.15
C LEU A 314 -1.39 11.76 -2.02
N ARG A 315 -0.27 12.38 -2.40
CA ARG A 315 0.05 13.77 -2.07
C ARG A 315 -1.08 14.75 -2.40
N ARG A 316 -1.64 14.70 -3.61
CA ARG A 316 -2.69 15.64 -4.05
C ARG A 316 -3.97 15.48 -3.25
N ALA A 317 -4.39 14.24 -3.00
CA ALA A 317 -5.57 13.95 -2.18
C ALA A 317 -5.37 14.44 -0.74
N LEU A 318 -4.20 14.19 -0.14
CA LEU A 318 -3.87 14.67 1.20
C LEU A 318 -3.78 16.20 1.26
N GLU A 319 -3.18 16.85 0.27
CA GLU A 319 -3.08 18.32 0.20
C GLU A 319 -4.45 18.98 0.05
N ALA A 320 -5.38 18.37 -0.70
CA ALA A 320 -6.74 18.87 -0.85
C ALA A 320 -7.53 18.88 0.47
N VAL A 321 -7.25 17.93 1.36
CA VAL A 321 -7.96 17.79 2.65
C VAL A 321 -7.24 18.48 3.81
N LEU A 322 -5.92 18.40 3.85
CA LEU A 322 -5.12 18.80 5.01
C LEU A 322 -4.23 20.02 4.74
N GLY A 323 -4.31 20.60 3.54
CA GLY A 323 -3.45 21.69 3.09
C GLY A 323 -2.03 21.22 2.76
N ARG A 324 -1.15 22.17 2.41
CA ARG A 324 0.23 21.86 2.03
C ARG A 324 1.05 21.35 3.22
N PRO A 325 1.84 20.29 3.06
CA PRO A 325 2.68 19.78 4.13
C PRO A 325 3.94 20.61 4.32
N ARG A 326 4.52 20.53 5.52
CA ARG A 326 5.91 20.91 5.77
C ARG A 326 6.79 19.67 5.78
N TYR A 327 7.75 19.60 4.88
CA TYR A 327 8.77 18.55 4.85
C TYR A 327 9.81 18.75 5.96
N VAL A 328 10.19 17.66 6.62
CA VAL A 328 11.34 17.58 7.55
C VAL A 328 12.20 16.38 7.25
#